data_AF-A0A1W9JDT1-F1
#
_entry.id   AF-A0A1W9JDT1-F1
#
_cell.length_a   1.000
_cell.length_b   1.000
_cell.length_c   1.000
_cell.angle_alpha   90.00
_cell.angle_beta   90.00
_cell.angle_gamma   90.00
#
_symmetry.space_group_name_H-M   'P 1'
#
loop_
_entity.id
_entity.type
_entity.pdbx_description
1 polymer ?
#
loop_
_entity_poly.entity_id
_entity_poly.type
_entity_poly.pdbx_seq_one_letter_code
_entity_poly.pdbx_strand_id
1 'polypeptide(L)'
;MRFSPLPPSSIRFVVIAIILLLAWLAWGSVNYPEALWAPGNLSRYHADISACGDCHQAFQGTTAKKCTSCHNDKSFAAGSRPNVAEFHQQTIRDGKPCQACHTEHRGALAQITIGAMLNPHGEFVFRATGTHSCTACHDFSADLKSRSYLLDNAIVRHLMDEGDGAHRLGKMARCLACHGGGRLEIEDDD
;
A
#
# COMPACT_ATOMS: atom_id res chain seq x y z
N MET A 1 -0.45 -23.80 -44.85
CA MET A 1 0.91 -23.21 -44.75
C MET A 1 1.87 -24.32 -44.38
N ARG A 2 2.86 -24.63 -45.24
CA ARG A 2 3.92 -25.61 -44.93
C ARG A 2 5.08 -24.86 -44.28
N PHE A 3 5.32 -25.07 -42.99
CA PHE A 3 6.52 -24.57 -42.34
C PHE A 3 7.71 -25.42 -42.78
N SER A 4 8.70 -24.80 -43.43
CA SER A 4 9.98 -25.46 -43.69
C SER A 4 10.68 -25.71 -42.35
N PRO A 5 11.24 -26.92 -42.11
CA PRO A 5 11.98 -27.18 -40.89
C PRO A 5 13.21 -26.27 -40.81
N LEU A 6 13.43 -25.70 -39.62
CA LEU A 6 14.60 -24.86 -39.36
C LEU A 6 15.88 -25.67 -39.56
N PRO A 7 16.95 -25.07 -40.13
CA PRO A 7 18.26 -25.70 -40.19
C PRO A 7 18.72 -26.13 -38.79
N PRO A 8 19.41 -27.28 -38.63
CA PRO A 8 19.89 -27.75 -37.33
C PRO A 8 20.80 -26.74 -36.60
N SER A 9 21.52 -25.90 -37.35
CA SER A 9 22.32 -24.80 -36.80
C SER A 9 21.45 -23.71 -36.18
N SER A 10 20.35 -23.32 -36.84
CA SER A 10 19.37 -22.35 -36.32
C SER A 10 18.72 -22.83 -35.03
N ILE A 11 18.48 -24.14 -34.88
CA ILE A 11 17.93 -24.71 -33.64
C ILE A 11 18.87 -24.45 -32.46
N ARG A 12 20.19 -24.65 -32.64
CA ARG A 12 21.18 -24.40 -31.57
C ARG A 12 21.21 -22.94 -31.15
N PHE A 13 21.18 -22.02 -32.11
CA PHE A 13 21.13 -20.58 -31.82
C PHE A 13 19.86 -20.18 -31.07
N VAL A 14 18.70 -20.69 -31.48
CA VAL A 14 17.43 -20.44 -30.79
C VAL A 14 17.46 -20.96 -29.36
N VAL A 15 17.95 -22.18 -29.15
CA VAL A 15 18.08 -22.76 -27.80
C VAL A 15 19.01 -21.92 -26.93
N ILE A 16 20.18 -21.52 -27.43
CA ILE A 16 21.11 -20.66 -26.70
C ILE A 16 20.46 -19.31 -26.37
N ALA A 17 19.78 -18.68 -27.32
CA ALA A 17 19.09 -17.41 -27.09
C ALA A 17 18.00 -17.51 -26.02
N ILE A 18 17.21 -18.60 -26.02
CA ILE A 18 16.20 -18.86 -24.99
C ILE A 18 16.86 -19.04 -23.62
N ILE A 19 17.94 -19.83 -23.54
CA ILE A 19 18.66 -20.03 -22.28
C ILE A 19 19.20 -18.71 -21.74
N LEU A 20 19.80 -17.87 -22.59
CA LEU A 20 20.31 -16.56 -22.20
C LEU A 20 19.17 -15.63 -21.72
N LEU A 21 18.02 -15.64 -22.41
CA LEU A 21 16.85 -14.87 -21.99
C LEU A 21 16.32 -15.35 -20.63
N LEU A 22 16.20 -16.66 -20.43
CA LEU A 22 15.74 -17.22 -19.16
C LEU A 22 16.73 -16.92 -18.03
N ALA A 23 18.04 -17.01 -18.29
CA ALA A 23 19.07 -16.63 -17.32
C ALA A 23 18.99 -15.15 -16.97
N TRP A 24 18.79 -14.27 -17.96
CA TRP A 24 18.60 -12.84 -17.74
C TRP A 24 17.34 -12.53 -16.94
N LEU A 25 16.21 -13.16 -17.25
CA LEU A 25 14.96 -13.01 -16.50
C LEU A 25 15.08 -13.53 -15.06
N ALA A 26 15.73 -14.67 -14.84
CA ALA A 26 15.98 -15.21 -13.51
C ALA A 26 16.88 -14.28 -12.68
N TRP A 27 17.98 -13.81 -13.28
CA TRP A 27 18.87 -12.82 -12.65
C TRP A 27 18.13 -11.52 -12.33
N GLY A 28 17.39 -10.98 -13.29
CA GLY A 28 16.59 -9.76 -13.10
C GLY A 28 15.53 -9.93 -12.03
N SER A 29 14.88 -11.10 -11.94
CA SER A 29 13.83 -11.38 -10.95
C SER A 29 14.34 -11.34 -9.52
N VAL A 30 15.61 -11.71 -9.30
CA VAL A 30 16.23 -11.68 -7.97
C VAL A 30 16.76 -10.28 -7.64
N ASN A 31 17.36 -9.58 -8.60
CA ASN A 31 18.04 -8.32 -8.34
C ASN A 31 17.12 -7.08 -8.48
N TYR A 32 16.09 -7.18 -9.30
CA TYR A 32 15.15 -6.09 -9.62
C TYR A 32 13.70 -6.58 -9.64
N PRO A 33 13.22 -7.22 -8.55
CA PRO A 33 11.88 -7.78 -8.51
C PRO A 33 10.81 -6.71 -8.80
N GLU A 34 11.01 -5.48 -8.33
CA GLU A 34 10.05 -4.39 -8.51
C GLU A 34 9.86 -3.94 -9.96
N ALA A 35 10.93 -4.00 -10.76
CA ALA A 35 10.87 -3.65 -12.18
C ALA A 35 10.22 -4.74 -13.04
N LEU A 36 10.11 -5.98 -12.52
CA LEU A 36 9.65 -7.12 -13.28
C LEU A 36 8.27 -7.63 -12.84
N TRP A 37 8.09 -7.91 -11.53
CA TRP A 37 6.89 -8.62 -11.05
C TRP A 37 6.46 -8.31 -9.61
N ALA A 38 7.22 -7.53 -8.83
CA ALA A 38 6.89 -7.19 -7.44
C ALA A 38 6.56 -5.69 -7.30
N PRO A 39 5.33 -5.23 -7.60
CA PRO A 39 4.99 -3.81 -7.85
C PRO A 39 5.21 -2.81 -6.70
N GLY A 40 5.77 -3.25 -5.57
CA GLY A 40 6.07 -2.46 -4.38
C GLY A 40 5.34 -3.01 -3.15
N ASN A 41 5.62 -2.41 -1.99
CA ASN A 41 4.98 -2.81 -0.75
C ASN A 41 3.51 -2.40 -0.71
N LEU A 42 2.68 -3.26 -0.13
CA LEU A 42 1.30 -2.94 0.22
C LEU A 42 1.27 -1.80 1.26
N SER A 43 0.12 -1.13 1.34
CA SER A 43 -0.21 -0.14 2.34
C SER A 43 -0.35 -0.81 3.70
N ARG A 44 -0.23 -0.02 4.76
CA ARG A 44 -0.43 -0.47 6.14
C ARG A 44 -1.79 -1.12 6.40
N TYR A 45 -2.81 -0.83 5.58
CA TYR A 45 -4.15 -1.38 5.74
C TYR A 45 -4.23 -2.86 5.33
N HIS A 46 -3.27 -3.34 4.54
CA HIS A 46 -3.16 -4.73 4.10
C HIS A 46 -1.78 -5.32 4.41
N ALA A 47 -1.11 -4.82 5.46
CA ALA A 47 0.24 -5.25 5.81
C ALA A 47 0.33 -6.72 6.24
N ASP A 48 -0.80 -7.32 6.58
CA ASP A 48 -0.96 -8.74 6.93
C ASP A 48 -1.18 -9.65 5.72
N ILE A 49 -1.38 -9.08 4.52
CA ILE A 49 -1.53 -9.84 3.27
C ILE A 49 -0.17 -10.06 2.64
N SER A 50 0.15 -11.32 2.33
CA SER A 50 1.45 -11.69 1.74
C SER A 50 1.33 -12.43 0.40
N ALA A 51 0.18 -13.01 0.09
CA ALA A 51 -0.01 -13.75 -1.15
C ALA A 51 -0.64 -12.89 -2.25
N CYS A 52 0.03 -12.77 -3.39
CA CYS A 52 -0.47 -12.02 -4.55
C CYS A 52 -1.88 -12.48 -4.96
N GLY A 53 -2.15 -13.79 -4.83
CA GLY A 53 -3.42 -14.41 -5.18
C GLY A 53 -4.59 -14.03 -4.28
N ASP A 54 -4.37 -13.38 -3.14
CA ASP A 54 -5.44 -12.92 -2.25
C ASP A 54 -6.22 -11.77 -2.90
N CYS A 55 -5.52 -10.92 -3.67
CA CYS A 55 -6.13 -9.81 -4.40
C CYS A 55 -6.20 -10.08 -5.92
N HIS A 56 -5.22 -10.79 -6.48
CA HIS A 56 -5.13 -11.04 -7.92
C HIS A 56 -5.81 -12.34 -8.35
N GLN A 57 -6.40 -12.30 -9.55
CA GLN A 57 -6.78 -13.47 -10.32
C GLN A 57 -5.80 -13.66 -11.47
N ALA A 58 -5.46 -14.92 -11.76
CA ALA A 58 -4.48 -15.27 -12.78
C ALA A 58 -4.84 -14.61 -14.12
N PHE A 59 -3.88 -13.88 -14.70
CA PHE A 59 -4.02 -13.13 -15.96
C PHE A 59 -5.12 -12.05 -16.00
N GLN A 60 -5.74 -11.71 -14.86
CA GLN A 60 -6.80 -10.71 -14.78
C GLN A 60 -6.49 -9.57 -13.81
N GLY A 61 -5.42 -9.69 -13.03
CA GLY A 61 -5.09 -8.70 -12.01
C GLY A 61 -6.11 -8.71 -10.87
N THR A 62 -6.30 -7.57 -10.23
CA THR A 62 -7.30 -7.42 -9.15
C THR A 62 -8.72 -7.39 -9.68
N THR A 63 -9.63 -8.11 -9.02
CA THR A 63 -11.06 -8.08 -9.36
C THR A 63 -11.89 -7.65 -8.16
N ALA A 64 -13.05 -7.02 -8.40
CA ALA A 64 -13.96 -6.62 -7.33
C ALA A 64 -14.35 -7.81 -6.45
N LYS A 65 -14.49 -9.01 -7.03
CA LYS A 65 -14.78 -10.26 -6.31
C LYS A 65 -13.69 -10.63 -5.29
N LYS A 66 -12.42 -10.40 -5.60
CA LYS A 66 -11.30 -10.63 -4.68
C LYS A 66 -11.33 -9.62 -3.53
N CYS A 67 -11.64 -8.35 -3.80
CA CYS A 67 -11.79 -7.35 -2.75
C CYS A 67 -12.96 -7.68 -1.81
N THR A 68 -14.11 -8.08 -2.37
CA THR A 68 -15.33 -8.31 -1.59
C THR A 68 -15.37 -9.63 -0.82
N SER A 69 -14.38 -10.52 -1.00
CA SER A 69 -14.25 -11.70 -0.15
C SER A 69 -13.93 -11.33 1.30
N CYS A 70 -13.18 -10.25 1.51
CA CYS A 70 -12.88 -9.69 2.83
C CYS A 70 -13.77 -8.47 3.13
N HIS A 71 -14.01 -7.63 2.12
CA HIS A 71 -14.85 -6.43 2.22
C HIS A 71 -16.30 -6.71 1.79
N ASN A 72 -17.08 -7.31 2.67
CA ASN A 72 -18.50 -7.59 2.45
C ASN A 72 -19.43 -6.54 3.11
N ASP A 73 -20.73 -6.65 2.86
CA ASP A 73 -21.74 -5.72 3.40
C ASP A 73 -21.65 -5.51 4.91
N LYS A 74 -21.37 -6.58 5.67
CA LYS A 74 -21.22 -6.50 7.13
C LYS A 74 -19.99 -5.66 7.49
N SER A 75 -18.87 -5.86 6.80
CA SER A 75 -17.65 -5.07 7.04
C SER A 75 -17.84 -3.59 6.70
N PHE A 76 -18.57 -3.28 5.61
CA PHE A 76 -18.87 -1.89 5.24
C PHE A 76 -19.80 -1.23 6.24
N ALA A 77 -20.84 -1.93 6.69
CA ALA A 77 -21.78 -1.41 7.69
C ALA A 77 -21.10 -1.16 9.05
N ALA A 78 -20.15 -2.02 9.44
CA ALA A 78 -19.41 -1.86 10.69
C ALA A 78 -18.33 -0.79 10.62
N GLY A 79 -17.67 -0.63 9.47
CA GLY A 79 -16.48 0.21 9.30
C GLY A 79 -16.72 1.59 8.68
N SER A 80 -17.96 1.94 8.33
CA SER A 80 -18.24 3.21 7.65
C SER A 80 -19.57 3.85 8.05
N ARG A 81 -19.69 5.17 7.85
CA ARG A 81 -20.95 5.90 8.06
C ARG A 81 -22.01 5.37 7.08
N PRO A 82 -23.31 5.39 7.43
CA PRO A 82 -24.36 4.78 6.60
C PRO A 82 -24.36 5.22 5.13
N ASN A 83 -24.15 6.52 4.87
CA ASN A 83 -24.08 7.06 3.51
C ASN A 83 -22.86 6.56 2.71
N VAL A 84 -21.75 6.27 3.39
CA VAL A 84 -20.54 5.70 2.77
C VAL A 84 -20.73 4.22 2.49
N ALA A 85 -21.36 3.48 3.42
CA ALA A 85 -21.70 2.08 3.21
C ALA A 85 -22.63 1.92 1.99
N GLU A 86 -23.67 2.74 1.90
CA GLU A 86 -24.61 2.74 0.77
C GLU A 86 -23.93 3.06 -0.56
N PHE A 87 -23.00 4.03 -0.59
CA PHE A 87 -22.20 4.35 -1.77
C PHE A 87 -21.36 3.14 -2.25
N HIS A 88 -20.69 2.44 -1.33
CA HIS A 88 -19.90 1.25 -1.68
C HIS A 88 -20.81 0.12 -2.19
N GLN A 89 -21.97 -0.09 -1.56
CA GLN A 89 -22.94 -1.07 -2.03
C GLN A 89 -23.44 -0.76 -3.44
N GLN A 90 -23.75 0.50 -3.74
CA GLN A 90 -24.14 0.90 -5.10
C GLN A 90 -23.00 0.69 -6.09
N THR A 91 -21.77 1.03 -5.71
CA THR A 91 -20.56 0.82 -6.54
C THR A 91 -20.37 -0.66 -6.89
N ILE A 92 -20.59 -1.56 -5.92
CA ILE A 92 -20.54 -3.01 -6.12
C ILE A 92 -21.66 -3.47 -7.05
N ARG A 93 -22.89 -2.98 -6.87
CA ARG A 93 -24.04 -3.29 -7.75
C ARG A 93 -23.80 -2.83 -9.19
N ASP A 94 -23.17 -1.67 -9.36
CA ASP A 94 -22.77 -1.13 -10.68
C ASP A 94 -21.61 -1.93 -11.32
N GLY A 95 -21.01 -2.88 -10.60
CA GLY A 95 -19.87 -3.65 -11.08
C GLY A 95 -18.59 -2.83 -11.24
N LYS A 96 -18.49 -1.68 -10.57
CA LYS A 96 -17.33 -0.80 -10.69
C LYS A 96 -16.12 -1.41 -9.97
N PRO A 97 -14.92 -1.36 -10.58
CA PRO A 97 -13.69 -1.84 -9.95
C PRO A 97 -13.35 -1.00 -8.71
N CYS A 98 -13.03 -1.66 -7.59
CA CYS A 98 -12.59 -0.98 -6.37
C CYS A 98 -11.33 -0.13 -6.61
N GLN A 99 -10.46 -0.60 -7.51
CA GLN A 99 -9.21 0.07 -7.87
C GLN A 99 -9.37 1.37 -8.64
N ALA A 100 -10.59 1.72 -9.09
CA ALA A 100 -10.87 3.05 -9.63
C ALA A 100 -10.67 4.15 -8.57
N CYS A 101 -10.85 3.81 -7.29
CA CYS A 101 -10.64 4.72 -6.17
C CYS A 101 -9.55 4.23 -5.21
N HIS A 102 -9.31 2.93 -5.10
CA HIS A 102 -8.35 2.34 -4.16
C HIS A 102 -7.11 1.77 -4.86
N THR A 103 -5.97 2.43 -4.69
CA THR A 103 -4.69 1.98 -5.25
C THR A 103 -3.81 1.36 -4.19
N GLU A 104 -3.13 0.29 -4.55
CA GLU A 104 -2.21 -0.42 -3.68
C GLU A 104 -0.79 -0.46 -4.30
N HIS A 105 0.18 -1.03 -3.60
CA HIS A 105 1.59 -1.11 -4.00
C HIS A 105 2.29 0.26 -4.08
N ARG A 106 1.86 1.21 -3.24
CA ARG A 106 2.46 2.55 -3.15
C ARG A 106 3.31 2.73 -1.89
N GLY A 107 3.57 1.65 -1.17
CA GLY A 107 4.33 1.65 0.07
C GLY A 107 3.46 1.68 1.32
N ALA A 108 4.02 1.22 2.44
CA ALA A 108 3.31 1.04 3.71
C ALA A 108 2.59 2.30 4.22
N LEU A 109 3.11 3.49 3.92
CA LEU A 109 2.53 4.75 4.37
C LEU A 109 1.55 5.39 3.36
N ALA A 110 1.39 4.79 2.18
CA ALA A 110 0.50 5.33 1.17
C ALA A 110 -0.97 5.23 1.60
N GLN A 111 -1.76 6.24 1.20
CA GLN A 111 -3.21 6.12 1.23
C GLN A 111 -3.68 5.26 0.08
N ILE A 112 -4.61 4.36 0.37
CA ILE A 112 -5.23 3.55 -0.67
C ILE A 112 -6.19 4.40 -1.50
N THR A 113 -6.98 5.27 -0.87
CA THR A 113 -8.01 6.04 -1.58
C THR A 113 -7.41 7.25 -2.29
N ILE A 114 -7.60 7.34 -3.60
CA ILE A 114 -7.19 8.48 -4.42
C ILE A 114 -7.92 9.73 -3.91
N GLY A 115 -7.17 10.82 -3.71
CA GLY A 115 -7.72 12.09 -3.25
C GLY A 115 -8.07 12.12 -1.75
N ALA A 116 -7.79 11.05 -1.00
CA ALA A 116 -7.90 11.11 0.45
C ALA A 116 -6.83 12.04 1.04
N MET A 117 -7.20 12.71 2.13
CA MET A 117 -6.27 13.50 2.90
C MET A 117 -5.17 12.59 3.46
N LEU A 118 -3.92 12.91 3.13
CA LEU A 118 -2.76 12.19 3.65
C LEU A 118 -2.54 12.60 5.11
N ASN A 119 -2.68 11.64 6.02
CA ASN A 119 -2.11 11.78 7.36
C ASN A 119 -0.67 11.23 7.35
N PRO A 120 0.37 12.09 7.35
CA PRO A 120 1.76 11.66 7.33
C PRO A 120 2.21 11.02 8.66
N HIS A 121 1.41 11.13 9.73
CA HIS A 121 1.74 10.65 11.07
C HIS A 121 1.36 9.17 11.30
N GLY A 122 0.54 8.58 10.43
CA GLY A 122 0.01 7.22 10.62
C GLY A 122 -0.91 7.09 11.85
N GLU A 123 -1.16 5.86 12.29
CA GLU A 123 -2.01 5.58 13.46
C GLU A 123 -1.27 5.75 14.80
N PHE A 124 0.06 5.66 14.79
CA PHE A 124 0.88 5.70 16.00
C PHE A 124 0.71 7.01 16.79
N VAL A 125 0.61 8.15 16.11
CA VAL A 125 0.37 9.43 16.79
C VAL A 125 -1.00 9.48 17.46
N PHE A 126 -2.04 8.89 16.86
CA PHE A 126 -3.36 8.80 17.49
C PHE A 126 -3.34 7.89 18.72
N ARG A 127 -2.60 6.78 18.66
CA ARG A 127 -2.42 5.88 19.82
C ARG A 127 -1.64 6.55 20.95
N ALA A 128 -0.54 7.23 20.64
CA ALA A 128 0.30 7.91 21.62
C ALA A 128 -0.45 9.06 22.31
N THR A 129 -1.25 9.81 21.55
CA THR A 129 -1.98 10.97 22.09
C THR A 129 -3.36 10.62 22.66
N GLY A 130 -3.87 9.40 22.40
CA GLY A 130 -5.26 9.01 22.71
C GLY A 130 -6.31 9.77 21.90
N THR A 131 -5.92 10.49 20.86
CA THR A 131 -6.85 11.27 20.02
C THR A 131 -7.34 10.45 18.82
N HIS A 132 -8.47 10.84 18.24
CA HIS A 132 -9.08 10.14 17.10
C HIS A 132 -9.44 11.05 15.92
N SER A 133 -9.06 12.33 15.98
CA SER A 133 -9.37 13.31 14.93
C SER A 133 -8.15 14.14 14.59
N CYS A 134 -7.94 14.37 13.30
CA CYS A 134 -6.94 15.31 12.81
C CYS A 134 -7.12 16.71 13.43
N THR A 135 -8.36 17.10 13.72
CA THR A 135 -8.69 18.42 14.29
C THR A 135 -8.28 18.60 15.75
N ALA A 136 -7.87 17.52 16.43
CA ALA A 136 -7.30 17.62 17.78
C ALA A 136 -5.92 18.29 17.77
N CYS A 137 -5.20 18.18 16.65
CA CYS A 137 -3.86 18.72 16.48
C CYS A 137 -3.77 19.76 15.35
N HIS A 138 -4.71 19.77 14.40
CA HIS A 138 -4.66 20.63 13.23
C HIS A 138 -5.90 21.51 13.07
N ASP A 139 -5.69 22.73 12.60
CA ASP A 139 -6.73 23.58 12.03
C ASP A 139 -6.78 23.41 10.51
N PHE A 140 -7.98 23.16 9.99
CA PHE A 140 -8.28 23.02 8.56
C PHE A 140 -9.23 24.12 8.05
N SER A 141 -9.60 25.08 8.90
CA SER A 141 -10.50 26.19 8.53
C SER A 141 -9.82 27.24 7.64
N ALA A 142 -8.49 27.24 7.57
CA ALA A 142 -7.71 28.13 6.75
C ALA A 142 -7.47 27.57 5.33
N ASP A 143 -8.45 27.82 4.45
CA ASP A 143 -8.42 27.69 2.99
C ASP A 143 -8.54 26.26 2.39
N LEU A 144 -9.30 26.16 1.30
CA LEU A 144 -9.65 24.94 0.54
C LEU A 144 -8.45 24.24 -0.13
N LYS A 145 -7.26 24.84 -0.02
CA LYS A 145 -5.99 24.34 -0.58
C LYS A 145 -5.15 23.62 0.47
N SER A 146 -5.69 22.56 1.05
CA SER A 146 -4.96 21.45 1.70
C SER A 146 -3.83 21.77 2.70
N ARG A 147 -3.71 22.99 3.22
CA ARG A 147 -2.69 23.37 4.19
C ARG A 147 -3.31 23.36 5.57
N SER A 148 -3.06 22.29 6.31
CA SER A 148 -3.37 22.24 7.73
C SER A 148 -2.36 23.05 8.51
N TYR A 149 -2.82 23.79 9.52
CA TYR A 149 -1.96 24.46 10.48
C TYR A 149 -1.91 23.63 11.76
N LEU A 150 -0.74 23.47 12.35
CA LEU A 150 -0.62 22.79 13.63
C LEU A 150 -1.12 23.73 14.74
N LEU A 151 -2.00 23.24 15.60
CA LEU A 151 -2.53 23.98 16.74
C LEU A 151 -1.46 24.12 17.82
N ASP A 152 -1.42 25.27 18.48
CA ASP A 152 -0.66 25.43 19.73
C ASP A 152 -1.55 25.04 20.92
N ASN A 153 -1.56 23.73 21.24
CA ASN A 153 -2.31 23.20 22.37
C ASN A 153 -1.46 22.23 23.21
N ALA A 154 -1.99 21.80 24.35
CA ALA A 154 -1.24 20.94 25.27
C ALA A 154 -0.85 19.58 24.66
N ILE A 155 -1.72 18.99 23.83
CA ILE A 155 -1.48 17.70 23.16
C ILE A 155 -0.30 17.83 22.18
N VAL A 156 -0.33 18.88 21.35
CA VAL A 156 0.74 19.15 20.39
C VAL A 156 2.06 19.45 21.09
N ARG A 157 2.05 20.31 22.12
CA ARG A 157 3.28 20.65 22.87
C ARG A 157 3.88 19.41 23.54
N HIS A 158 3.07 18.63 24.23
CA HIS A 158 3.51 17.39 24.86
C HIS A 158 4.12 16.40 23.85
N LEU A 159 3.47 16.18 22.70
CA LEU A 159 3.98 15.29 21.66
C LEU A 159 5.30 15.79 21.04
N MET A 160 5.47 17.12 20.93
CA MET A 160 6.71 17.72 20.41
C MET A 160 7.85 17.63 21.42
N ASP A 161 7.55 17.80 22.71
CA ASP A 161 8.53 17.69 23.80
C ASP A 161 8.99 16.24 23.99
N GLU A 162 8.06 15.28 23.97
CA GLU A 162 8.34 13.84 24.16
C GLU A 162 9.03 13.22 22.94
N GLY A 163 8.77 13.75 21.75
CA GLY A 163 9.34 13.23 20.51
C GLY A 163 10.80 13.59 20.29
N ASP A 164 11.40 14.50 21.05
CA ASP A 164 12.79 15.01 20.95
C ASP A 164 13.34 15.16 19.49
N GLY A 165 12.47 15.56 18.55
CA GLY A 165 12.80 15.70 17.13
C GLY A 165 12.72 14.45 16.24
N ALA A 166 12.31 13.28 16.75
CA ALA A 166 12.07 12.04 16.00
C ALA A 166 10.96 12.16 14.95
N HIS A 167 10.00 13.08 15.14
CA HIS A 167 8.90 13.36 14.21
C HIS A 167 9.23 14.46 13.16
N ARG A 168 10.50 14.70 12.86
CA ARG A 168 10.91 15.60 11.76
C ARG A 168 10.86 14.88 10.40
N LEU A 169 10.49 15.61 9.35
CA LEU A 169 10.55 15.16 7.95
C LEU A 169 11.91 14.49 7.66
N GLY A 170 11.88 13.23 7.18
CA GLY A 170 13.08 12.46 6.82
C GLY A 170 13.60 11.48 7.87
N LYS A 171 13.11 11.48 9.12
CA LYS A 171 13.54 10.52 10.16
C LYS A 171 12.73 9.20 10.17
N MET A 172 11.52 9.21 9.60
CA MET A 172 10.63 8.04 9.54
C MET A 172 11.15 6.89 8.65
N ALA A 173 12.03 7.20 7.68
CA ALA A 173 12.65 6.20 6.81
C ALA A 173 13.47 5.16 7.60
N ARG A 174 14.07 5.55 8.74
CA ARG A 174 14.84 4.64 9.60
C ARG A 174 13.95 3.67 10.37
N CYS A 175 12.76 4.12 10.79
CA CYS A 175 11.74 3.27 11.43
C CYS A 175 11.19 2.22 10.45
N LEU A 176 10.96 2.62 9.19
CA LEU A 176 10.46 1.72 8.14
C LEU A 176 11.48 0.65 7.71
N ALA A 177 12.77 0.85 7.97
CA ALA A 177 13.79 -0.15 7.69
C ALA A 177 13.60 -1.44 8.53
N CYS A 178 13.09 -1.31 9.75
CA CYS A 178 12.81 -2.45 10.65
C CYS A 178 11.33 -2.89 10.63
N HIS A 179 10.40 -1.97 10.33
CA HIS A 179 8.95 -2.23 10.38
C HIS A 179 8.29 -2.41 9.00
N GLY A 180 9.06 -2.53 7.92
CA GLY A 180 8.55 -2.78 6.56
C GLY A 180 7.96 -4.18 6.32
N GLY A 181 8.18 -5.12 7.24
CA GLY A 181 7.60 -6.47 7.22
C GLY A 181 7.53 -7.02 8.64
N GLY A 182 6.33 -7.15 9.19
CA GLY A 182 6.11 -7.40 10.62
C GLY A 182 6.63 -8.75 11.13
N ARG A 183 7.69 -8.70 11.95
CA ARG A 183 7.86 -9.29 13.29
C ARG A 183 9.36 -9.34 13.59
N LEU A 184 9.76 -8.76 14.72
CA LEU A 184 10.87 -9.25 15.53
C LEU A 184 10.62 -8.75 16.96
N GLU A 185 10.60 -9.69 17.90
CA GLU A 185 10.70 -9.41 19.33
C GLU A 185 12.06 -8.73 19.55
N ILE A 186 12.05 -7.52 20.10
CA ILE A 186 13.25 -6.79 20.47
C ILE A 186 13.40 -6.97 21.97
N GLU A 187 14.48 -7.65 22.39
CA GLU A 187 15.00 -7.46 23.75
C GLU A 187 15.62 -6.08 23.80
N ASP A 188 15.16 -5.27 24.74
CA ASP A 188 15.68 -3.94 25.01
C ASP A 188 17.12 -4.09 25.54
N ASP A 189 18.11 -3.60 24.79
CA ASP A 189 19.45 -3.38 25.33
C ASP A 189 19.49 -1.98 25.99
N ASP A 190 19.82 -2.00 27.28
CA ASP A 190 19.83 -0.91 28.29
C ASP A 190 20.41 0.45 27.85
#